data_AF-A0A178MZ52-F1
#
_entry.id   AF-A0A178MZ52-F1
#
_cell.length_a   1.000
_cell.length_b   1.000
_cell.length_c   1.000
_cell.angle_alpha   90.00
_cell.angle_beta   90.00
_cell.angle_gamma   90.00
#
_symmetry.space_group_name_H-M   'P 1'
#
loop_
_entity.id
_entity.type
_entity.pdbx_description
1 polymer ?
#
loop_
_entity_poly.entity_id
_entity_poly.type
_entity_poly.pdbx_seq_one_letter_code
_entity_poly.pdbx_strand_id
1 'polypeptide(L)'
;MPASAEKEAFEEAGIRGRISENAAAIYRTIKRLKDRQLILDVVVYLLLVDAEEENWPEIGQRQKRWVSAAEAATLLQEPSLSNLCLSLAASHSVERQQS
;
A
#
# COMPACT_ATOMS: atom_id res chain seq x y z
N MET A 1 -6.40 11.80 -2.25
CA MET A 1 -5.79 12.31 -3.51
C MET A 1 -4.54 11.48 -3.77
N PRO A 2 -4.30 11.02 -5.02
CA PRO A 2 -3.14 10.18 -5.36
C PRO A 2 -1.79 10.78 -4.93
N ALA A 3 -1.60 12.09 -5.11
CA ALA A 3 -0.37 12.79 -4.73
C ALA A 3 0.01 12.64 -3.24
N SER A 4 -0.98 12.44 -2.34
CA SER A 4 -0.70 12.15 -0.93
C SER A 4 -0.12 10.75 -0.75
N ALA A 5 -0.65 9.75 -1.47
CA ALA A 5 -0.20 8.37 -1.38
C ALA A 5 1.20 8.17 -1.98
N GLU A 6 1.54 8.88 -3.06
CA GLU A 6 2.91 8.88 -3.61
C GLU A 6 3.91 9.46 -2.59
N LYS A 7 3.55 10.59 -1.96
CA LYS A 7 4.38 11.20 -0.92
C LYS A 7 4.55 10.28 0.28
N GLU A 8 3.48 9.67 0.78
CA GLU A 8 3.53 8.72 1.89
C GLU A 8 4.39 7.49 1.56
N ALA A 9 4.32 6.96 0.33
CA ALA A 9 5.16 5.83 -0.09
C ALA A 9 6.67 6.17 -0.04
N PHE A 10 7.04 7.40 -0.40
CA PHE A 10 8.41 7.87 -0.23
C PHE A 10 8.78 8.08 1.25
N GLU A 11 7.94 8.77 2.01
CA GLU A 11 8.23 9.09 3.42
C GLU A 11 8.36 7.83 4.29
N GLU A 12 7.43 6.87 4.14
CA GLU A 12 7.36 5.68 4.98
C GLU A 12 8.23 4.51 4.51
N ALA A 13 8.46 4.40 3.18
CA ALA A 13 9.10 3.21 2.60
C ALA A 13 10.23 3.53 1.59
N GLY A 14 10.51 4.80 1.31
CA GLY A 14 11.52 5.19 0.33
C GLY A 14 11.17 4.74 -1.09
N ILE A 15 9.89 4.61 -1.42
CA ILE A 15 9.43 4.14 -2.72
C ILE A 15 9.04 5.32 -3.61
N ARG A 16 9.57 5.33 -4.84
CA ARG A 16 9.15 6.24 -5.92
C ARG A 16 8.58 5.44 -7.08
N GLY A 17 7.59 6.00 -7.76
CA GLY A 17 7.00 5.35 -8.90
C GLY A 17 5.76 6.04 -9.45
N ARG A 18 5.07 5.36 -10.34
CA ARG A 18 3.83 5.84 -10.97
C ARG A 18 2.62 5.31 -10.21
N ILE A 19 1.80 6.23 -9.72
CA ILE A 19 0.55 5.90 -9.04
C ILE A 19 -0.60 5.71 -10.05
N SER A 20 -1.49 4.76 -9.77
CA SER A 20 -2.74 4.58 -10.50
C SER A 20 -3.65 5.81 -10.34
N GLU A 21 -4.33 6.20 -11.43
CA GLU A 21 -5.37 7.25 -11.37
C GLU A 21 -6.58 6.80 -10.55
N ASN A 22 -6.92 5.52 -10.64
CA ASN A 22 -8.06 4.92 -9.94
C ASN A 22 -7.64 4.34 -8.59
N ALA A 23 -8.48 4.54 -7.58
CA ALA A 23 -8.33 3.90 -6.29
C ALA A 23 -8.56 2.38 -6.42
N ALA A 24 -7.72 1.60 -5.76
CA ALA A 24 -7.83 0.15 -5.69
C ALA A 24 -8.76 -0.31 -4.56
N ALA A 25 -8.79 0.45 -3.46
CA ALA A 25 -9.69 0.20 -2.34
C ALA A 25 -9.93 1.47 -1.52
N ILE A 26 -10.99 1.44 -0.72
CA ILE A 26 -11.25 2.42 0.34
C ILE A 26 -11.63 1.62 1.58
N TYR A 27 -11.08 1.98 2.74
CA TYR A 27 -11.50 1.42 4.01
C TYR A 27 -11.54 2.49 5.10
N ARG A 28 -12.35 2.23 6.12
CA ARG A 28 -12.56 3.17 7.22
C ARG A 28 -11.81 2.70 8.45
N THR A 29 -11.06 3.59 9.07
CA THR A 29 -10.30 3.28 10.28
C THR A 29 -10.40 4.41 11.31
N ILE A 30 -9.94 4.14 12.53
CA ILE A 30 -9.93 5.08 13.64
C ILE A 30 -8.49 5.45 13.97
N LYS A 31 -8.12 6.70 13.72
CA LYS A 31 -6.85 7.28 14.18
C LYS A 31 -7.02 7.80 15.60
N ARG A 32 -6.30 7.18 16.54
CA ARG A 32 -6.27 7.62 17.94
C ARG A 32 -5.21 8.71 18.12
N LEU A 33 -5.62 9.84 18.68
CA LEU A 33 -4.76 10.96 19.11
C LEU A 33 -4.83 11.06 20.64
N LYS A 34 -3.94 11.85 21.24
CA LYS A 34 -3.83 11.97 22.71
C LYS A 34 -5.18 12.22 23.41
N ASP A 35 -6.00 13.12 22.85
CA ASP A 35 -7.26 13.55 23.50
C ASP A 35 -8.51 13.28 22.65
N ARG A 36 -8.38 12.63 21.48
CA ARG A 36 -9.52 12.38 20.58
C ARG A 36 -9.31 11.21 19.64
N GLN A 37 -10.40 10.71 19.08
CA GLN A 37 -10.39 9.74 17.98
C GLN A 37 -10.93 10.38 16.71
N LEU A 38 -10.31 10.09 15.59
CA LEU A 38 -10.75 10.53 14.27
C LEU A 38 -11.12 9.30 13.44
N ILE A 39 -12.33 9.29 12.92
CA ILE A 39 -12.74 8.32 11.91
C ILE A 39 -12.27 8.85 10.56
N LEU A 40 -11.52 8.04 9.83
CA LEU A 40 -10.90 8.40 8.56
C LEU A 40 -11.27 7.37 7.49
N ASP A 41 -11.56 7.86 6.28
CA ASP A 41 -11.58 7.03 5.09
C ASP A 41 -10.18 7.05 4.45
N VAL A 42 -9.55 5.88 4.40
CA VAL A 42 -8.23 5.68 3.78
C VAL A 42 -8.45 5.17 2.37
N VAL A 43 -7.90 5.90 1.39
CA VAL A 43 -8.00 5.56 -0.03
C VAL A 43 -6.68 4.96 -0.48
N VAL A 44 -6.73 3.73 -0.99
CA VAL A 44 -5.56 2.97 -1.42
C VAL A 44 -5.44 3.01 -2.93
N TYR A 45 -4.24 3.28 -3.41
CA TYR A 45 -3.89 3.30 -4.84
C TYR A 45 -2.75 2.32 -5.08
N LEU A 46 -2.74 1.71 -6.27
CA LEU A 46 -1.58 0.93 -6.70
C LEU A 46 -0.46 1.87 -7.13
N LEU A 47 0.77 1.51 -6.78
CA LEU A 47 1.98 2.21 -7.20
C LEU A 47 2.88 1.23 -7.93
N LEU A 48 3.20 1.53 -9.18
CA LEU A 48 4.21 0.82 -9.96
C LEU A 48 5.57 1.40 -9.62
N VAL A 49 6.41 0.58 -8.99
CA VAL A 49 7.70 0.99 -8.43
C VAL A 49 8.69 1.26 -9.57
N ASP A 50 9.30 2.43 -9.54
CA ASP A 50 10.39 2.80 -10.46
C ASP A 50 11.74 2.85 -9.75
N ALA A 51 11.76 3.24 -8.47
CA ALA A 51 12.99 3.33 -7.69
C ALA A 51 12.75 3.11 -6.19
N GLU A 52 13.81 2.65 -5.53
CA GLU A 52 13.91 2.53 -4.08
C GLU A 52 15.09 3.35 -3.57
N GLU A 53 14.84 4.17 -2.56
CA GLU A 53 15.84 5.06 -1.96
C GLU A 53 16.48 4.36 -0.76
N GLU A 54 17.79 4.55 -0.56
CA GLU A 54 18.52 4.00 0.59
C GLU A 54 18.38 4.87 1.85
N ASN A 55 18.06 6.15 1.68
CA ASN A 55 17.86 7.11 2.77
C ASN A 55 16.51 7.81 2.59
N TRP A 56 15.57 7.55 3.49
CA TRP A 56 14.21 8.10 3.44
C TRP A 56 13.73 8.58 4.82
N PRO A 57 12.75 9.49 4.86
CA PRO A 57 12.39 10.22 6.08
C PRO A 57 12.07 9.37 7.31
N GLU A 58 11.36 8.23 7.15
CA GLU A 58 10.95 7.37 8.27
C GLU A 58 11.73 6.06 8.41
N ILE A 59 12.93 5.94 7.82
CA ILE A 59 13.75 4.71 7.88
C ILE A 59 14.01 4.20 9.31
N GLY A 60 14.12 5.09 10.29
CA GLY A 60 14.30 4.73 11.71
C GLY A 60 13.01 4.37 12.45
N GLN A 61 11.85 4.55 11.82
CA GLN A 61 10.53 4.36 12.43
C GLN A 61 9.73 3.24 11.76
N ARG A 62 10.03 2.91 10.51
CA ARG A 62 9.34 1.91 9.70
C ARG A 62 10.31 0.87 9.14
N GLN A 63 9.79 -0.33 8.92
CA GLN A 63 10.49 -1.38 8.19
C GLN A 63 9.77 -1.64 6.86
N LYS A 64 10.56 -1.84 5.81
CA LYS A 64 10.08 -2.22 4.48
C LYS A 64 10.51 -3.65 4.18
N ARG A 65 9.60 -4.43 3.59
CA ARG A 65 9.89 -5.77 3.06
C ARG A 65 9.05 -6.03 1.82
N TRP A 66 9.69 -6.49 0.76
CA TRP A 66 9.00 -7.01 -0.42
C TRP A 66 8.49 -8.42 -0.15
N VAL A 67 7.23 -8.65 -0.47
CA VAL A 67 6.56 -9.94 -0.34
C VAL A 67 5.66 -10.18 -1.55
N SER A 68 5.29 -11.44 -1.79
CA SER A 68 4.27 -11.73 -2.80
C SER A 68 2.91 -11.16 -2.38
N ALA A 69 2.01 -10.87 -3.33
CA ALA A 69 0.67 -10.42 -3.00
C ALA A 69 -0.11 -11.44 -2.16
N ALA A 70 0.07 -12.73 -2.40
CA ALA A 70 -0.54 -13.79 -1.58
C ALA A 70 -0.02 -13.77 -0.14
N GLU A 71 1.28 -13.53 0.07
CA GLU A 71 1.85 -13.39 1.41
C GLU A 71 1.42 -12.08 2.08
N ALA A 72 1.37 -10.96 1.35
CA ALA A 72 0.86 -9.69 1.87
C ALA A 72 -0.55 -9.85 2.47
N ALA A 73 -1.41 -10.63 1.80
CA ALA A 73 -2.77 -10.90 2.27
C ALA A 73 -2.82 -11.58 3.65
N THR A 74 -1.81 -12.36 4.03
CA THR A 74 -1.77 -13.03 5.34
C THR A 74 -1.21 -12.14 6.46
N LEU A 75 -0.50 -11.07 6.10
CA LEU A 75 0.15 -10.15 7.03
C LEU A 75 -0.72 -8.93 7.38
N LEU A 76 -1.68 -8.59 6.51
CA LEU A 76 -2.55 -7.45 6.67
C LEU A 76 -3.68 -7.74 7.66
N GLN A 77 -3.90 -6.82 8.61
CA GLN A 77 -4.99 -6.91 9.59
C GLN A 77 -6.32 -6.42 9.03
N GLU A 78 -6.29 -5.51 8.05
CA GLU A 78 -7.49 -4.94 7.43
C GLU A 78 -8.04 -5.90 6.36
N PRO A 79 -9.24 -6.49 6.54
CA PRO A 79 -9.74 -7.54 5.64
C PRO A 79 -9.93 -7.06 4.20
N SER A 80 -10.30 -5.79 4.00
CA SER A 80 -10.43 -5.20 2.67
C SER A 80 -9.10 -5.19 1.90
N LEU A 81 -7.99 -4.91 2.59
CA LEU A 81 -6.65 -4.90 2.00
C LEU A 81 -6.15 -6.32 1.74
N SER A 82 -6.41 -7.25 2.66
CA SER A 82 -6.11 -8.67 2.46
C SER A 82 -6.80 -9.21 1.19
N ASN A 83 -8.09 -8.92 1.03
CA ASN A 83 -8.86 -9.31 -0.16
C ASN A 83 -8.35 -8.66 -1.45
N LEU A 84 -7.93 -7.39 -1.40
CA LEU A 84 -7.29 -6.71 -2.53
C LEU A 84 -5.99 -7.43 -2.93
N CYS A 85 -5.16 -7.80 -1.96
CA CYS A 85 -3.93 -8.54 -2.25
C CYS A 85 -4.20 -9.92 -2.87
N LEU A 86 -5.23 -10.64 -2.41
CA LEU A 86 -5.65 -11.91 -3.01
C LEU A 86 -6.16 -11.75 -4.45
N SER A 87 -6.94 -10.70 -4.74
CA SER A 87 -7.44 -10.46 -6.10
C SER A 87 -6.32 -10.10 -7.07
N LEU A 88 -5.32 -9.32 -6.62
CA LEU A 88 -4.11 -9.03 -7.39
C LEU A 88 -3.29 -10.29 -7.65
N ALA A 89 -3.13 -11.16 -6.65
CA ALA A 89 -2.44 -12.43 -6.80
C ALA A 89 -3.11 -13.33 -7.87
N ALA A 90 -4.44 -13.41 -7.85
CA ALA A 90 -5.22 -14.20 -8.80
C ALA A 90 -5.17 -13.62 -10.23
N SER A 91 -5.23 -12.29 -10.36
CA SER A 91 -5.16 -11.61 -11.66
C SER A 91 -3.78 -11.81 -12.32
N HIS A 92 -2.71 -11.78 -11.52
CA HIS A 92 -1.34 -11.95 -12.02
C HIS A 92 -0.98 -13.41 -12.37
N SER A 93 -1.72 -14.40 -11.86
CA SER A 93 -1.60 -15.80 -12.31
C SER A 93 -2.20 -16.04 -13.71
N VAL A 94 -3.10 -15.18 -14.18
CA VAL A 94 -3.71 -15.31 -15.52
C VAL A 94 -2.77 -14.79 -16.61
N GLU A 95 -2.00 -13.74 -16.33
CA GLU A 95 -1.07 -13.13 -17.31
C GLU A 95 0.22 -13.95 -17.52
N ARG A 96 0.71 -14.67 -16.50
CA ARG A 96 1.94 -15.48 -16.61
C ARG A 96 1.81 -16.76 -17.44
N GLN A 97 0.61 -17.15 -17.86
CA GLN A 97 0.38 -18.32 -18.73
C GLN A 97 0.30 -17.99 -20.23
N GLN A 98 0.58 -16.74 -20.61
CA GLN A 98 0.69 -16.31 -22.01
C GLN A 98 2.07 -15.71 -22.29
N SER A 99 3.13 -16.51 -22.21
CA SER A 99 4.47 -16.22 -22.74
C SER A 99 5.21 -17.52 -23.01
#